data_AF-A0A2D2AW97-F1
#
_entry.id   AF-A0A2D2AW97-F1
#
_cell.length_a   1.000
_cell.length_b   1.000
_cell.length_c   1.000
_cell.angle_alpha   90.00
_cell.angle_beta   90.00
_cell.angle_gamma   90.00
#
_symmetry.space_group_name_H-M   'P 1'
#
loop_
_entity.id
_entity.type
_entity.pdbx_description
1 polymer ?
#
loop_
_entity_poly.entity_id
_entity_poly.type
_entity_poly.pdbx_seq_one_letter_code
_entity_poly.pdbx_strand_id
1 'polypeptide(L)'
;MSPKVVFAFLVFAAALLLPAGAASAAAFVLGGGMANACSQAAIAGRDDRASIEVCTQALESQPLLRRDRAGTLVNRGVIQLRRKAYAEAGRDFDAALALEPGLGEAFVNRGAAFIAQRRYREGVDQIDRGLALGPDEPEKADFNRALAWEGLDDMKAAWLDYQKALELRPDWDAPRQELTRFTVARP
;
A
#
# COMPACT_ATOMS: atom_id res chain seq x y z
N MET A 1 37.02 -51.72 52.93
CA MET A 1 36.96 -53.14 52.51
C MET A 1 35.67 -53.34 51.75
N SER A 2 35.77 -53.52 50.44
CA SER A 2 34.62 -53.71 49.54
C SER A 2 34.06 -55.13 49.67
N PRO A 3 32.77 -55.32 49.35
CA PRO A 3 32.38 -56.48 48.57
C PRO A 3 31.64 -56.10 47.29
N LYS A 4 31.88 -56.94 46.28
CA LYS A 4 31.41 -56.89 44.88
C LYS A 4 30.14 -57.74 44.72
N VAL A 5 29.70 -57.82 43.45
CA VAL A 5 28.86 -58.86 42.79
C VAL A 5 27.38 -58.42 42.63
N VAL A 6 26.89 -57.96 41.47
CA VAL A 6 26.76 -58.50 40.07
C VAL A 6 25.46 -59.32 39.87
N PHE A 7 24.91 -59.23 38.64
CA PHE A 7 23.79 -59.96 37.97
C PHE A 7 22.46 -59.17 37.91
N ALA A 8 21.71 -59.06 36.80
CA ALA A 8 21.87 -59.56 35.43
C ALA A 8 20.78 -59.01 34.48
N PHE A 9 21.03 -59.20 33.18
CA PHE A 9 20.08 -59.50 32.08
C PHE A 9 19.14 -58.43 31.49
N LEU A 10 19.45 -58.14 30.20
CA LEU A 10 18.60 -58.14 29.00
C LEU A 10 17.25 -57.40 29.03
N VAL A 11 17.02 -56.51 28.04
CA VAL A 11 16.08 -56.77 26.92
C VAL A 11 16.20 -55.69 25.84
N PHE A 12 16.14 -56.17 24.60
CA PHE A 12 16.00 -55.52 23.30
C PHE A 12 14.91 -54.45 23.22
N ALA A 13 15.16 -53.36 22.47
CA ALA A 13 14.22 -52.83 21.47
C ALA A 13 14.86 -51.70 20.66
N ALA A 14 15.21 -51.98 19.41
CA ALA A 14 15.41 -50.96 18.39
C ALA A 14 14.04 -50.38 18.01
N ALA A 15 13.81 -49.11 18.33
CA ALA A 15 12.65 -48.36 17.86
C ALA A 15 13.14 -47.25 16.91
N LEU A 16 12.60 -47.27 15.70
CA LEU A 16 12.91 -46.38 14.58
C LEU A 16 12.80 -44.91 14.99
N LEU A 17 13.87 -44.15 14.75
CA LEU A 17 13.85 -42.69 14.70
C LEU A 17 13.09 -42.25 13.45
N LEU A 18 11.81 -41.92 13.58
CA LEU A 18 11.16 -41.03 12.63
C LEU A 18 11.69 -39.61 12.92
N PRO A 19 12.19 -38.86 11.92
CA PRO A 19 12.35 -37.43 12.09
C PRO A 19 10.92 -36.88 12.22
N ALA A 20 10.57 -36.43 13.42
CA ALA A 20 9.43 -35.55 13.59
C ALA A 20 9.74 -34.31 12.75
N GLY A 21 9.20 -34.27 11.52
CA GLY A 21 9.11 -33.04 10.76
C GLY A 21 8.36 -32.07 11.65
N ALA A 22 9.08 -31.06 12.15
CA ALA A 22 8.45 -29.90 12.74
C ALA A 22 7.62 -29.27 11.63
N ALA A 23 6.32 -29.61 11.61
CA ALA A 23 5.33 -28.81 10.93
C ALA A 23 5.49 -27.42 11.53
N SER A 24 6.08 -26.51 10.76
CA SER A 24 6.11 -25.09 11.09
C SER A 24 4.67 -24.61 11.00
N ALA A 25 3.94 -24.78 12.11
CA ALA A 25 2.78 -23.98 12.41
C ALA A 25 3.32 -22.57 12.66
N ALA A 26 3.58 -21.83 11.57
CA ALA A 26 3.77 -20.40 11.64
C ALA A 26 2.49 -19.83 12.22
N ALA A 27 2.51 -19.58 13.53
CA ALA A 27 1.47 -18.88 14.24
C ALA A 27 1.26 -17.57 13.49
N PHE A 28 0.09 -17.45 12.87
CA PHE A 28 -0.36 -16.22 12.24
C PHE A 28 -0.50 -15.19 13.37
N VAL A 29 0.56 -14.41 13.61
CA VAL A 29 0.49 -13.26 14.49
C VAL A 29 -0.45 -12.28 13.82
N LEU A 30 -1.68 -12.19 14.33
CA LEU A 30 -2.68 -11.20 13.96
C LEU A 30 -2.03 -9.81 14.12
N GLY A 31 -1.57 -9.23 12.99
CA GLY A 31 -0.89 -7.93 12.93
C GLY A 31 0.56 -7.93 12.39
N GLY A 32 1.19 -9.09 12.17
CA GLY A 32 2.64 -9.19 11.88
C GLY A 32 3.05 -9.78 10.52
N GLY A 33 2.17 -9.75 9.52
CA GLY A 33 2.42 -10.41 8.21
C GLY A 33 3.17 -9.55 7.18
N MET A 34 3.59 -10.19 6.07
CA MET A 34 4.20 -9.50 4.92
C MET A 34 3.29 -8.40 4.35
N ALA A 35 1.97 -8.60 4.35
CA ALA A 35 1.01 -7.56 3.97
C ALA A 35 1.09 -6.31 4.88
N ASN A 36 1.29 -6.49 6.20
CA ASN A 36 1.52 -5.37 7.10
C ASN A 36 2.88 -4.72 6.82
N ALA A 37 3.94 -5.50 6.61
CA ALA A 37 5.26 -4.95 6.26
C ALA A 37 5.24 -4.16 4.93
N CYS A 38 4.45 -4.62 3.95
CA CYS A 38 4.16 -3.91 2.71
C CYS A 38 3.44 -2.58 2.99
N SER A 39 2.39 -2.59 3.82
CA SER A 39 1.67 -1.39 4.23
C SER A 39 2.60 -0.38 4.93
N GLN A 40 3.39 -0.83 5.90
CA GLN A 40 4.36 0.03 6.59
C GLN A 40 5.41 0.59 5.63
N ALA A 41 5.84 -0.18 4.62
CA ALA A 41 6.72 0.34 3.58
C ALA A 41 6.07 1.46 2.76
N ALA A 42 4.82 1.28 2.36
CA ALA A 42 4.06 2.28 1.63
C ALA A 42 3.86 3.56 2.47
N ILE A 43 3.47 3.44 3.74
CA ILE A 43 3.28 4.56 4.66
C ILE A 43 4.60 5.31 4.90
N ALA A 44 5.70 4.58 5.10
CA ALA A 44 7.04 5.16 5.33
C ALA A 44 7.66 5.82 4.09
N GLY A 45 6.95 5.92 2.97
CA GLY A 45 7.47 6.58 1.77
C GLY A 45 8.49 5.76 0.99
N ARG A 46 8.69 4.46 1.30
CA ARG A 46 9.70 3.63 0.64
C ARG A 46 9.39 3.45 -0.84
N ASP A 47 10.44 3.30 -1.61
CA ASP A 47 10.44 3.06 -3.06
C ASP A 47 11.46 1.99 -3.46
N ASP A 48 12.06 1.25 -2.51
CA ASP A 48 13.10 0.28 -2.83
C ASP A 48 12.53 -1.05 -3.36
N ARG A 49 13.36 -1.82 -4.08
CA ARG A 49 12.94 -3.11 -4.65
C ARG A 49 12.60 -4.16 -3.59
N ALA A 50 13.24 -4.12 -2.42
CA ALA A 50 12.95 -5.08 -1.35
C ALA A 50 11.55 -4.86 -0.77
N SER A 51 11.10 -3.60 -0.66
CA SER A 51 9.73 -3.27 -0.28
C SER A 51 8.69 -3.82 -1.27
N ILE A 52 8.97 -3.75 -2.58
CA ILE A 52 8.11 -4.34 -3.62
C ILE A 52 8.08 -5.88 -3.48
N GLU A 53 9.23 -6.49 -3.26
CA GLU A 53 9.36 -7.94 -3.09
C GLU A 53 8.54 -8.44 -1.88
N VAL A 54 8.59 -7.74 -0.75
CA VAL A 54 7.77 -8.05 0.43
C VAL A 54 6.28 -8.02 0.09
N CYS A 55 5.83 -7.01 -0.66
CA CYS A 55 4.43 -6.95 -1.11
C CYS A 55 4.07 -8.09 -2.07
N THR A 56 4.96 -8.44 -3.00
CA THR A 56 4.75 -9.56 -3.94
C THR A 56 4.62 -10.87 -3.20
N GLN A 57 5.54 -11.15 -2.28
CA GLN A 57 5.48 -12.36 -1.45
C GLN A 57 4.21 -12.40 -0.60
N ALA A 58 3.75 -11.26 -0.07
CA ALA A 58 2.48 -11.19 0.65
C ALA A 58 1.30 -11.65 -0.24
N LEU A 59 1.25 -11.16 -1.48
CA LEU A 59 0.18 -11.47 -2.42
C LEU A 59 0.20 -12.94 -2.89
N GLU A 60 1.39 -13.53 -3.03
CA GLU A 60 1.56 -14.89 -3.56
C GLU A 60 1.44 -15.97 -2.49
N SER A 61 1.98 -15.73 -1.30
CA SER A 61 2.14 -16.77 -0.27
C SER A 61 1.12 -16.69 0.86
N GLN A 62 0.52 -15.53 1.11
CA GLN A 62 -0.37 -15.34 2.25
C GLN A 62 -1.85 -15.54 1.86
N PRO A 63 -2.64 -16.23 2.69
CA PRO A 63 -4.08 -16.28 2.55
C PRO A 63 -4.69 -14.95 3.04
N LEU A 64 -4.74 -13.97 2.14
CA LEU A 64 -5.33 -12.66 2.41
C LEU A 64 -6.84 -12.65 2.15
N LEU A 65 -7.59 -11.96 3.02
CA LEU A 65 -8.98 -11.61 2.73
C LEU A 65 -9.05 -10.71 1.48
N ARG A 66 -10.19 -10.70 0.80
CA ARG A 66 -10.41 -9.90 -0.42
C ARG A 66 -10.00 -8.44 -0.25
N ARG A 67 -10.42 -7.81 0.85
CA ARG A 67 -10.06 -6.43 1.22
C ARG A 67 -8.56 -6.25 1.48
N ASP A 68 -7.95 -7.13 2.26
CA ASP A 68 -6.52 -7.05 2.57
C ASP A 68 -5.65 -7.25 1.33
N ARG A 69 -6.08 -8.12 0.41
CA ARG A 69 -5.44 -8.33 -0.88
C ARG A 69 -5.52 -7.09 -1.75
N ALA A 70 -6.69 -6.45 -1.83
CA ALA A 70 -6.85 -5.19 -2.55
C ALA A 70 -5.98 -4.07 -1.94
N GLY A 71 -5.96 -3.93 -0.61
CA GLY A 71 -5.09 -2.98 0.07
C GLY A 71 -3.60 -3.25 -0.15
N THR A 72 -3.18 -4.51 -0.16
CA THR A 72 -1.79 -4.90 -0.43
C THR A 72 -1.37 -4.57 -1.87
N LEU A 73 -2.28 -4.77 -2.84
CA LEU A 73 -2.06 -4.33 -4.23
C LEU A 73 -1.92 -2.81 -4.32
N VAL A 74 -2.78 -2.03 -3.65
CA VAL A 74 -2.66 -0.57 -3.59
C VAL A 74 -1.30 -0.16 -3.01
N ASN A 75 -0.89 -0.75 -1.90
CA ASN A 75 0.39 -0.44 -1.26
C ASN A 75 1.58 -0.75 -2.18
N ARG A 76 1.58 -1.89 -2.86
CA ARG A 76 2.62 -2.22 -3.85
C ARG A 76 2.63 -1.23 -5.02
N GLY A 77 1.46 -0.90 -5.54
CA GLY A 77 1.30 0.08 -6.60
C GLY A 77 1.81 1.47 -6.21
N VAL A 78 1.58 1.91 -4.97
CA VAL A 78 2.11 3.19 -4.45
C VAL A 78 3.64 3.19 -4.42
N ILE A 79 4.27 2.10 -3.98
CA ILE A 79 5.73 1.98 -3.96
C ILE A 79 6.29 1.99 -5.39
N GLN A 80 5.64 1.28 -6.32
CA GLN A 80 6.00 1.29 -7.75
C GLN A 80 5.82 2.67 -8.40
N LEU A 81 4.75 3.40 -8.04
CA LEU A 81 4.49 4.76 -8.53
C LEU A 81 5.64 5.71 -8.16
N ARG A 82 6.14 5.64 -6.92
CA ARG A 82 7.31 6.43 -6.48
C ARG A 82 8.57 6.10 -7.27
N ARG A 83 8.75 4.82 -7.64
CA ARG A 83 9.82 4.36 -8.55
C ARG A 83 9.63 4.77 -10.00
N LYS A 84 8.55 5.48 -10.35
CA LYS A 84 8.16 5.81 -11.72
C LYS A 84 7.81 4.60 -12.59
N ALA A 85 7.52 3.45 -11.96
CA ALA A 85 7.03 2.23 -12.62
C ALA A 85 5.51 2.32 -12.81
N TYR A 86 5.07 3.27 -13.65
CA TYR A 86 3.67 3.66 -13.75
C TYR A 86 2.76 2.56 -14.33
N ALA A 87 3.27 1.75 -15.25
CA ALA A 87 2.52 0.66 -15.87
C ALA A 87 2.29 -0.51 -14.89
N GLU A 88 3.29 -0.84 -14.09
CA GLU A 88 3.20 -1.78 -12.98
C GLU A 88 2.18 -1.28 -11.95
N ALA A 89 2.32 -0.03 -11.51
CA ALA A 89 1.42 0.57 -10.52
C ALA A 89 -0.04 0.56 -10.99
N GLY A 90 -0.27 0.94 -12.25
CA GLY A 90 -1.60 0.90 -12.87
C GLY A 90 -2.22 -0.50 -12.87
N ARG A 91 -1.43 -1.54 -13.15
CA ARG A 91 -1.91 -2.94 -13.10
C ARG A 91 -2.30 -3.35 -11.68
N ASP A 92 -1.55 -2.94 -10.67
CA ASP A 92 -1.87 -3.22 -9.28
C ASP A 92 -3.15 -2.49 -8.84
N PHE A 93 -3.35 -1.24 -9.25
CA PHE A 93 -4.60 -0.51 -8.96
C PHE A 93 -5.80 -1.11 -9.69
N ASP A 94 -5.64 -1.53 -10.96
CA ASP A 94 -6.70 -2.21 -11.71
C ASP A 94 -7.09 -3.54 -11.06
N ALA A 95 -6.11 -4.32 -10.60
CA ALA A 95 -6.36 -5.56 -9.87
C ALA A 95 -7.03 -5.30 -8.51
N ALA A 96 -6.62 -4.25 -7.78
CA ALA A 96 -7.24 -3.86 -6.54
C ALA A 96 -8.71 -3.47 -6.75
N LEU A 97 -9.02 -2.72 -7.80
CA LEU A 97 -10.39 -2.30 -8.15
C LEU A 97 -11.26 -3.46 -8.66
N ALA A 98 -10.68 -4.45 -9.32
CA ALA A 98 -11.39 -5.68 -9.67
C ALA A 98 -11.79 -6.47 -8.43
N LEU A 99 -10.95 -6.45 -7.39
CA LEU A 99 -11.27 -7.04 -6.10
C LEU A 99 -12.23 -6.16 -5.30
N GLU A 100 -11.99 -4.88 -5.10
CA GLU A 100 -12.84 -4.01 -4.29
C GLU A 100 -13.21 -2.76 -5.11
N PRO A 101 -14.33 -2.80 -5.87
CA PRO A 101 -14.73 -1.67 -6.73
C PRO A 101 -15.10 -0.40 -5.96
N GLY A 102 -15.34 -0.51 -4.65
CA GLY A 102 -15.63 0.62 -3.75
C GLY A 102 -14.39 1.18 -3.04
N LEU A 103 -13.18 0.75 -3.39
CA LEU A 103 -11.94 1.19 -2.75
C LEU A 103 -11.51 2.56 -3.31
N GLY A 104 -11.91 3.65 -2.66
CA GLY A 104 -11.64 5.02 -3.09
C GLY A 104 -10.15 5.31 -3.27
N GLU A 105 -9.31 4.79 -2.38
CA GLU A 105 -7.84 4.93 -2.41
C GLU A 105 -7.24 4.39 -3.70
N ALA A 106 -7.78 3.29 -4.23
CA ALA A 106 -7.28 2.70 -5.46
C ALA A 106 -7.54 3.62 -6.67
N PHE A 107 -8.71 4.28 -6.70
CA PHE A 107 -9.01 5.29 -7.72
C PHE A 107 -8.11 6.52 -7.60
N VAL A 108 -7.91 7.05 -6.39
CA VAL A 108 -7.03 8.20 -6.15
C VAL A 108 -5.61 7.90 -6.61
N ASN A 109 -5.05 6.75 -6.23
CA ASN A 109 -3.70 6.35 -6.60
C ASN A 109 -3.55 6.04 -8.10
N ARG A 110 -4.59 5.48 -8.74
CA ARG A 110 -4.64 5.33 -10.20
C ARG A 110 -4.64 6.67 -10.91
N GLY A 111 -5.39 7.64 -10.39
CA GLY A 111 -5.37 9.01 -10.87
C GLY A 111 -4.00 9.65 -10.77
N ALA A 112 -3.31 9.48 -9.62
CA ALA A 112 -1.93 9.92 -9.44
C ALA A 112 -0.96 9.29 -10.45
N ALA A 113 -1.14 8.00 -10.79
CA ALA A 113 -0.36 7.35 -11.84
C ALA A 113 -0.61 7.94 -13.24
N PHE A 114 -1.85 8.34 -13.56
CA PHE A 114 -2.13 9.05 -14.82
C PHE A 114 -1.52 10.45 -14.83
N ILE A 115 -1.60 11.20 -13.74
CA ILE A 115 -0.98 12.53 -13.60
C ILE A 115 0.54 12.44 -13.82
N ALA A 116 1.20 11.44 -13.23
CA ALA A 116 2.63 11.22 -13.40
C ALA A 116 3.03 10.88 -14.86
N GLN A 117 2.08 10.38 -15.65
CA GLN A 117 2.20 10.17 -17.10
C GLN A 117 1.72 11.37 -17.93
N ARG A 118 1.43 12.51 -17.31
CA ARG A 118 0.86 13.72 -17.94
C ARG A 118 -0.53 13.52 -18.56
N ARG A 119 -1.24 12.48 -18.14
CA ARG A 119 -2.61 12.15 -18.55
C ARG A 119 -3.59 12.82 -17.59
N TYR A 120 -3.58 14.15 -17.58
CA TYR A 120 -4.19 14.93 -16.51
C TYR A 120 -5.71 14.79 -16.43
N ARG A 121 -6.41 14.82 -17.58
CA ARG A 121 -7.88 14.64 -17.61
C ARG A 121 -8.30 13.28 -17.04
N GLU A 122 -7.59 12.22 -17.43
CA GLU A 122 -7.86 10.87 -16.93
C GLU A 122 -7.53 10.76 -15.44
N GLY A 123 -6.50 11.50 -14.98
CA GLY A 123 -6.18 11.67 -13.57
C GLY A 123 -7.32 12.27 -12.76
N VAL A 124 -7.87 13.40 -13.22
CA VAL A 124 -9.07 14.03 -12.64
C VAL A 124 -10.22 13.04 -12.57
N ASP A 125 -10.56 12.38 -13.68
CA ASP A 125 -11.70 11.47 -13.74
C ASP A 125 -11.59 10.31 -12.74
N GLN A 126 -10.38 9.77 -12.52
CA GLN A 126 -10.19 8.76 -11.48
C GLN A 126 -10.29 9.36 -10.08
N ILE A 127 -9.69 10.52 -9.83
CA ILE A 127 -9.71 11.12 -8.49
C ILE A 127 -11.14 11.52 -8.09
N ASP A 128 -11.95 12.03 -9.02
CA ASP A 128 -13.36 12.35 -8.79
C ASP A 128 -14.15 11.10 -8.34
N ARG A 129 -13.91 9.96 -9.00
CA ARG A 129 -14.50 8.67 -8.60
C ARG A 129 -14.01 8.25 -7.22
N GLY A 130 -12.73 8.42 -6.93
CA GLY A 130 -12.15 8.11 -5.63
C GLY A 130 -12.80 8.94 -4.52
N LEU A 131 -12.86 10.25 -4.68
CA LEU A 131 -13.49 11.18 -3.74
C LEU A 131 -14.98 10.88 -3.52
N ALA A 132 -15.71 10.50 -4.57
CA ALA A 132 -17.12 10.09 -4.45
C ALA A 132 -17.32 8.81 -3.61
N LEU A 133 -16.29 7.98 -3.47
CA LEU A 133 -16.31 6.76 -2.65
C LEU A 133 -15.82 6.99 -1.21
N GLY A 134 -15.33 8.19 -0.89
CA GLY A 134 -14.88 8.56 0.45
C GLY A 134 -13.56 7.88 0.84
N PRO A 135 -12.42 8.31 0.29
CA PRO A 135 -11.13 7.77 0.70
C PRO A 135 -10.77 8.26 2.11
N ASP A 136 -9.92 7.53 2.81
CA ASP A 136 -9.46 7.84 4.17
C ASP A 136 -8.66 9.16 4.22
N GLU A 137 -8.01 9.55 3.13
CA GLU A 137 -7.17 10.75 3.00
C GLU A 137 -7.67 11.68 1.87
N PRO A 138 -8.87 12.27 2.00
CA PRO A 138 -9.48 13.08 0.95
C PRO A 138 -8.69 14.34 0.61
N GLU A 139 -7.92 14.88 1.57
CA GLU A 139 -7.06 16.03 1.35
C GLU A 139 -5.93 15.73 0.35
N LYS A 140 -5.37 14.51 0.36
CA LYS A 140 -4.36 14.09 -0.62
C LYS A 140 -4.98 13.90 -1.99
N ALA A 141 -6.22 13.43 -2.05
CA ALA A 141 -6.97 13.31 -3.30
C ALA A 141 -7.24 14.69 -3.92
N ASP A 142 -7.76 15.65 -3.14
CA ASP A 142 -7.96 17.03 -3.62
C ASP A 142 -6.63 17.67 -4.07
N PHE A 143 -5.53 17.50 -3.32
CA PHE A 143 -4.21 18.00 -3.74
C PHE A 143 -3.72 17.38 -5.06
N ASN A 144 -3.88 16.05 -5.24
CA ASN A 144 -3.52 15.41 -6.49
C ASN A 144 -4.39 15.90 -7.65
N ARG A 145 -5.69 16.15 -7.41
CA ARG A 145 -6.58 16.70 -8.44
C ARG A 145 -6.20 18.13 -8.82
N ALA A 146 -5.77 18.95 -7.84
CA ALA A 146 -5.24 20.29 -8.10
C ALA A 146 -4.03 20.26 -9.04
N LEU A 147 -3.07 19.35 -8.81
CA LEU A 147 -1.93 19.14 -9.70
C LEU A 147 -2.35 18.75 -11.13
N ALA A 148 -3.41 17.96 -11.26
CA ALA A 148 -3.98 17.59 -12.55
C ALA A 148 -4.61 18.80 -13.25
N TRP A 149 -5.35 19.64 -12.52
CA TRP A 149 -5.93 20.88 -13.05
C TRP A 149 -4.86 21.87 -13.51
N GLU A 150 -3.75 22.01 -12.77
CA GLU A 150 -2.61 22.82 -13.23
C GLU A 150 -2.04 22.27 -14.55
N GLY A 151 -1.91 20.94 -14.67
CA GLY A 151 -1.50 20.30 -15.92
C GLY A 151 -2.47 20.51 -17.10
N LEU A 152 -3.73 20.85 -16.81
CA LEU A 152 -4.76 21.21 -17.78
C LEU A 152 -4.90 22.72 -18.00
N ASP A 153 -4.06 23.53 -17.36
CA ASP A 153 -4.12 25.00 -17.36
C ASP A 153 -5.40 25.60 -16.71
N ASP A 154 -6.16 24.79 -15.94
CA ASP A 154 -7.30 25.26 -15.17
C ASP A 154 -6.85 25.72 -13.78
N MET A 155 -6.22 26.90 -13.75
CA MET A 155 -5.67 27.49 -12.53
C MET A 155 -6.75 27.77 -11.47
N LYS A 156 -7.99 28.03 -11.90
CA LYS A 156 -9.09 28.28 -10.97
C LYS A 156 -9.49 27.00 -10.24
N ALA A 157 -9.66 25.89 -10.97
CA ALA A 157 -9.96 24.60 -10.37
C ALA A 157 -8.82 24.11 -9.47
N ALA A 158 -7.56 24.29 -9.89
CA ALA A 158 -6.39 23.97 -9.09
C ALA A 158 -6.38 24.74 -7.75
N TRP A 159 -6.60 26.05 -7.79
CA TRP A 159 -6.64 26.88 -6.58
C TRP A 159 -7.72 26.43 -5.59
N LEU A 160 -8.92 26.11 -6.09
CA LEU A 160 -10.03 25.63 -5.25
C LEU A 160 -9.69 24.30 -4.57
N ASP A 161 -9.10 23.36 -5.31
CA ASP A 161 -8.72 22.06 -4.76
C ASP A 161 -7.55 22.18 -3.76
N TYR A 162 -6.58 23.06 -3.99
CA TYR A 162 -5.53 23.35 -3.00
C TYR A 162 -6.07 23.98 -1.72
N GLN A 163 -7.02 24.92 -1.83
CA GLN A 163 -7.71 25.48 -0.66
C GLN A 163 -8.42 24.39 0.14
N LYS A 164 -9.19 23.54 -0.54
CA LYS A 164 -9.92 22.45 0.10
C LYS A 164 -8.99 21.44 0.79
N ALA A 165 -7.87 21.07 0.15
CA ALA A 165 -6.86 20.23 0.77
C ALA A 165 -6.28 20.85 2.06
N LEU A 166 -6.05 22.17 2.07
CA LEU A 166 -5.57 22.90 3.24
C LEU A 166 -6.65 23.02 4.34
N GLU A 167 -7.92 23.21 3.98
CA GLU A 167 -9.04 23.23 4.92
C GLU A 167 -9.20 21.89 5.64
N LEU A 168 -9.06 20.78 4.91
CA LEU A 168 -9.16 19.42 5.47
C LEU A 168 -7.96 19.06 6.36
N ARG A 169 -6.74 19.54 6.02
CA ARG A 169 -5.53 19.31 6.80
C ARG A 169 -4.69 20.59 6.93
N PRO A 170 -5.00 21.46 7.91
CA PRO A 170 -4.36 22.78 8.06
C PRO A 170 -2.86 22.74 8.41
N ASP A 171 -2.37 21.65 8.98
CA ASP A 171 -0.97 21.41 9.35
C ASP A 171 -0.12 20.88 8.19
N TRP A 172 -0.71 20.61 7.03
CA TRP A 172 0.02 20.17 5.84
C TRP A 172 0.52 21.33 5.01
N ASP A 173 1.84 21.49 4.97
CA ASP A 173 2.47 22.63 4.31
C ASP A 173 2.39 22.60 2.77
N ALA A 174 2.22 21.43 2.12
CA ALA A 174 2.32 21.37 0.66
C ALA A 174 1.25 22.20 -0.06
N PRO A 175 -0.06 22.07 0.19
CA PRO A 175 -1.07 22.95 -0.41
C PRO A 175 -0.81 24.43 -0.11
N ARG A 176 -0.37 24.75 1.12
CA ARG A 176 -0.03 26.13 1.53
C ARG A 176 1.07 26.72 0.65
N GLN A 177 2.13 25.96 0.37
CA GLN A 177 3.21 26.38 -0.51
C GLN A 177 2.70 26.62 -1.93
N GLU A 178 1.90 25.72 -2.49
CA GLU A 178 1.34 25.88 -3.84
C GLU A 178 0.47 27.12 -3.95
N LEU A 179 -0.36 27.40 -2.94
CA LEU A 179 -1.24 28.56 -2.91
C LEU A 179 -0.49 29.90 -2.93
N THR A 180 0.78 29.96 -2.49
CA THR A 180 1.59 31.20 -2.56
C THR A 180 1.90 31.65 -3.98
N ARG A 181 1.82 30.72 -4.96
CA ARG A 181 2.06 30.99 -6.38
C ARG A 181 0.88 31.66 -7.06
N PHE A 182 -0.31 31.63 -6.46
CA PHE A 182 -1.53 32.19 -7.02
C PHE A 182 -1.67 33.67 -6.64
N THR A 183 -1.93 34.51 -7.63
CA THR A 183 -2.30 35.92 -7.40
C THR A 183 -3.79 36.08 -7.61
N VAL A 184 -4.53 36.43 -6.55
CA VAL A 184 -5.96 36.73 -6.66
C VAL A 184 -6.11 38.19 -7.08
N ALA A 185 -6.40 38.43 -8.35
CA ALA A 185 -6.83 39.74 -8.80
C ALA A 185 -8.26 39.99 -8.28
N ARG A 186 -8.43 40.96 -7.39
CA ARG A 186 -9.76 41.48 -7.05
C ARG A 186 -10.22 42.39 -8.19
N PRO A 187 -11.46 42.25 -8.69
CA PRO A 187 -12.01 43.14 -9.69
C PRO A 187 -12.18 44.58 -9.18
#